data_AF-A0A2S1LSL3-F1
#
_entry.id   AF-A0A2S1LSL3-F1
#
_cell.length_a   1.000
_cell.length_b   1.000
_cell.length_c   1.000
_cell.angle_alpha   90.00
_cell.angle_beta   90.00
_cell.angle_gamma   90.00
#
_symmetry.space_group_name_H-M   'P 1'
#
loop_
_entity.id
_entity.type
_entity.pdbx_description
1 polymer ?
#
loop_
_entity_poly.entity_id
_entity_poly.type
_entity_poly.pdbx_seq_one_letter_code
_entity_poly.pdbx_strand_id
1 'polypeptide(L)'
;MQAKLACPEYTPTKNNKHKSIRNHERFKDLFVMLDTKVTNCLYWFEVENNNSCDLLVKHLNEIRPILKEQFRVVPVINKNNNSNVLYVGIRRGGFTEKWGLSNISGRMIQHLGYYEKGSTQGLQLAHWSLNSDIKIKINIIQFEEKFPNYYLEAFEKIIAHKLRPLCGKH
;
A
#
# COMPACT_ATOMS: atom_id res chain seq x y z
N MET A 1 7.95 -11.11 -22.99
CA MET A 1 6.60 -10.84 -22.44
C MET A 1 6.61 -9.43 -21.87
N GLN A 2 6.03 -8.45 -22.58
CA GLN A 2 6.01 -7.05 -22.12
C GLN A 2 5.05 -6.93 -20.94
N ALA A 3 5.57 -6.55 -19.77
CA ALA A 3 4.74 -6.17 -18.64
C ALA A 3 3.95 -4.91 -19.04
N LYS A 4 2.62 -5.03 -19.18
CA LYS A 4 1.73 -3.87 -19.25
C LYS A 4 1.88 -3.12 -17.93
N LEU A 5 2.62 -2.03 -17.96
CA LEU A 5 2.72 -1.08 -16.86
C LEU A 5 1.37 -0.39 -16.69
N ALA A 6 1.02 -0.14 -15.42
CA ALA A 6 -0.26 0.36 -14.91
C ALA A 6 -1.15 1.10 -15.91
N CYS A 7 -2.47 0.85 -15.82
CA CYS A 7 -3.52 1.61 -16.52
C CYS A 7 -3.21 3.12 -16.53
N PRO A 8 -2.82 3.70 -17.68
CA PRO A 8 -2.46 5.12 -17.78
C PRO A 8 -3.65 6.07 -17.54
N GLU A 9 -4.84 5.54 -17.30
CA GLU A 9 -6.06 6.29 -17.07
C GLU A 9 -6.15 6.94 -15.69
N TYR A 10 -5.51 6.36 -14.66
CA TYR A 10 -5.71 6.75 -13.28
C TYR A 10 -4.52 7.47 -12.64
N THR A 11 -4.75 8.69 -12.16
CA THR A 11 -3.76 9.52 -11.47
C THR A 11 -3.98 9.51 -9.95
N PRO A 12 -2.93 9.86 -9.17
CA PRO A 12 -3.04 9.91 -7.71
C PRO A 12 -3.94 11.06 -7.23
N THR A 13 -4.22 12.03 -8.09
CA THR A 13 -4.88 13.29 -7.71
C THR A 13 -6.09 13.58 -8.58
N LYS A 14 -6.99 14.43 -8.08
CA LYS A 14 -8.03 15.09 -8.89
C LYS A 14 -7.38 16.21 -9.71
N ASN A 15 -6.49 15.87 -10.65
CA ASN A 15 -6.06 16.83 -11.67
C ASN A 15 -7.03 16.70 -12.86
N ASN A 16 -7.62 17.81 -13.30
CA ASN A 16 -8.73 17.87 -14.27
C ASN A 16 -8.49 17.19 -15.63
N LYS A 17 -7.29 16.66 -15.90
CA LYS A 17 -6.91 16.02 -17.17
C LYS A 17 -6.95 14.48 -17.13
N HIS A 18 -7.06 13.84 -15.96
CA HIS A 18 -7.08 12.38 -15.82
C HIS A 18 -8.04 11.91 -14.72
N LYS A 19 -8.52 10.67 -14.79
CA LYS A 19 -9.41 10.09 -13.77
C LYS A 19 -8.59 9.84 -12.50
N SER A 20 -9.06 10.27 -11.33
CA SER A 20 -8.36 9.93 -10.07
C SER A 20 -8.68 8.50 -9.65
N ILE A 21 -7.71 7.73 -9.15
CA ILE A 21 -7.97 6.41 -8.53
C ILE A 21 -8.99 6.49 -7.39
N ARG A 22 -9.08 7.66 -6.75
CA ARG A 22 -10.06 7.97 -5.69
C ARG A 22 -11.50 8.03 -6.18
N ASN A 23 -11.71 8.21 -7.48
CA ASN A 23 -13.03 8.24 -8.11
C ASN A 23 -13.36 6.92 -8.84
N HIS A 24 -12.42 5.96 -8.88
CA HIS A 24 -12.64 4.66 -9.50
C HIS A 24 -13.73 3.91 -8.73
N GLU A 25 -14.70 3.31 -9.43
CA GLU A 25 -15.87 2.65 -8.81
C GLU A 25 -15.50 1.65 -7.71
N ARG A 26 -14.49 0.80 -7.97
CA ARG A 26 -13.93 -0.14 -7.01
C ARG A 26 -13.31 0.48 -5.74
N PHE A 27 -12.74 1.69 -5.84
CA PHE A 27 -11.92 2.28 -4.77
C PHE A 27 -12.54 3.52 -4.12
N LYS A 28 -13.60 4.09 -4.70
CA LYS A 28 -14.20 5.34 -4.22
C LYS A 28 -14.58 5.27 -2.74
N ASP A 29 -15.25 4.21 -2.33
CA ASP A 29 -15.76 4.08 -0.95
C ASP A 29 -14.60 3.85 0.04
N LEU A 30 -13.57 3.11 -0.40
CA LEU A 30 -12.32 2.96 0.34
C LEU A 30 -11.70 4.35 0.59
N PHE A 31 -11.56 5.19 -0.45
CA PHE A 31 -10.92 6.49 -0.30
C PHE A 31 -11.76 7.49 0.50
N VAL A 32 -13.09 7.48 0.37
CA VAL A 32 -13.98 8.25 1.25
C VAL A 32 -13.73 7.87 2.72
N MET A 33 -13.64 6.58 3.03
CA MET A 33 -13.35 6.10 4.39
C MET A 33 -11.93 6.42 4.86
N LEU A 34 -10.94 6.42 3.97
CA LEU A 34 -9.55 6.76 4.31
C LEU A 34 -9.38 8.26 4.59
N ASP A 35 -10.08 9.10 3.85
CA ASP A 35 -9.97 10.56 4.00
C ASP A 35 -10.52 11.06 5.34
N THR A 36 -11.38 10.29 6.03
CA THR A 36 -11.81 10.59 7.41
C THR A 36 -10.74 10.27 8.48
N LYS A 37 -9.69 9.52 8.12
CA LYS A 37 -8.65 9.07 9.06
C LYS A 37 -7.48 10.04 9.09
N VAL A 38 -7.63 11.10 9.89
CA VAL A 38 -6.66 12.19 9.98
C VAL A 38 -5.63 12.03 11.10
N THR A 39 -5.75 11.00 11.94
CA THR A 39 -4.82 10.72 13.04
C THR A 39 -3.85 9.59 12.68
N ASN A 40 -2.94 9.26 13.60
CA ASN A 40 -1.98 8.17 13.42
C ASN A 40 -2.69 6.86 13.06
N CYS A 41 -2.11 6.09 12.14
CA CYS A 41 -2.67 4.84 11.66
C CYS A 41 -1.61 3.74 11.62
N LEU A 42 -2.02 2.53 11.99
CA LEU A 42 -1.35 1.27 11.67
C LEU A 42 -2.19 0.56 10.60
N TYR A 43 -1.54 -0.02 9.59
CA TYR A 43 -2.24 -0.74 8.53
C TYR A 43 -1.45 -1.98 8.10
N TRP A 44 -2.17 -2.94 7.53
CA TRP A 44 -1.56 -4.09 6.89
C TRP A 44 -2.39 -4.60 5.73
N PHE A 45 -1.69 -5.24 4.78
CA PHE A 45 -2.28 -5.92 3.63
C PHE A 45 -2.33 -7.41 3.93
N GLU A 46 -3.50 -7.99 3.81
CA GLU A 46 -3.78 -9.39 4.13
C GLU A 46 -4.49 -10.05 2.95
N VAL A 47 -4.27 -11.34 2.76
CA VAL A 47 -5.01 -12.17 1.81
C VAL A 47 -5.66 -13.35 2.54
N GLU A 48 -6.51 -14.08 1.84
CA GLU A 48 -7.33 -15.14 2.42
C GLU A 48 -6.51 -16.28 3.04
N ASN A 49 -5.39 -16.66 2.41
CA ASN A 49 -4.56 -17.77 2.86
C ASN A 49 -3.08 -17.58 2.50
N ASN A 50 -2.23 -18.37 3.13
CA ASN A 50 -0.77 -18.30 2.98
C ASN A 50 -0.31 -18.56 1.54
N ASN A 51 -0.92 -19.54 0.85
CA ASN A 51 -0.60 -19.87 -0.55
C ASN A 51 -0.80 -18.67 -1.49
N SER A 52 -1.90 -17.93 -1.28
CA SER A 52 -2.18 -16.71 -2.05
C SER A 52 -1.15 -15.62 -1.76
N CYS A 53 -0.70 -15.52 -0.51
CA CYS A 53 0.31 -14.54 -0.11
C CYS A 53 1.67 -14.86 -0.74
N ASP A 54 2.07 -16.14 -0.70
CA ASP A 54 3.29 -16.63 -1.32
C ASP A 54 3.28 -16.40 -2.84
N LEU A 55 2.13 -16.61 -3.51
CA LEU A 55 1.96 -16.32 -4.93
C LEU A 55 2.11 -14.82 -5.24
N LEU A 56 1.52 -13.95 -4.43
CA LEU A 56 1.70 -12.49 -4.57
C LEU A 56 3.15 -12.06 -4.38
N VAL A 57 3.85 -12.61 -3.39
CA VAL A 57 5.26 -12.32 -3.14
C VAL A 57 6.14 -12.80 -4.30
N LYS A 58 5.82 -13.97 -4.87
CA LYS A 58 6.48 -14.47 -6.07
C LYS A 58 6.32 -13.48 -7.24
N HIS A 59 5.10 -13.04 -7.56
CA HIS A 59 4.86 -12.06 -8.62
C HIS A 59 5.60 -10.73 -8.37
N LEU A 60 5.59 -10.23 -7.13
CA LEU A 60 6.34 -9.03 -6.74
C LEU A 60 7.85 -9.20 -7.01
N ASN A 61 8.40 -10.37 -6.67
CA ASN A 61 9.83 -10.64 -6.85
C ASN A 61 10.22 -10.85 -8.31
N GLU A 62 9.36 -11.45 -9.13
CA GLU A 62 9.54 -11.59 -10.58
C GLU A 62 9.58 -10.23 -11.28
N ILE A 63 8.71 -9.28 -10.89
CA ILE A 63 8.67 -7.94 -11.50
C ILE A 63 9.72 -6.97 -10.93
N ARG A 64 10.27 -7.27 -9.74
CA ARG A 64 11.15 -6.35 -9.00
C ARG A 64 12.31 -5.77 -9.82
N PRO A 65 13.02 -6.55 -10.67
CA PRO A 65 14.09 -6.00 -11.52
C PRO A 65 13.57 -4.94 -12.49
N ILE A 66 12.43 -5.21 -13.14
CA ILE A 66 11.79 -4.30 -14.10
C ILE A 66 11.34 -3.01 -13.41
N LEU A 67 10.74 -3.11 -12.22
CA LEU A 67 10.37 -1.93 -11.44
C LEU A 67 11.59 -1.10 -11.03
N LYS A 68 12.70 -1.75 -10.68
CA LYS A 68 13.94 -1.05 -10.34
C LYS A 68 14.53 -0.27 -11.52
N GLU A 69 14.53 -0.85 -12.72
CA GLU A 69 14.93 -0.17 -13.97
C GLU A 69 14.07 1.06 -14.27
N GLN A 70 12.80 1.03 -13.85
CA GLN A 70 11.86 2.15 -13.98
C GLN A 70 11.89 3.11 -12.78
N PHE A 71 12.92 3.02 -11.94
CA PHE A 71 13.09 3.86 -10.75
C PHE A 71 11.91 3.77 -9.77
N ARG A 72 11.22 2.62 -9.73
CA ARG A 72 10.12 2.31 -8.80
C ARG A 72 10.68 1.57 -7.59
N VAL A 73 10.42 2.10 -6.40
CA VAL A 73 10.86 1.52 -5.14
C VAL A 73 9.76 0.63 -4.55
N VAL A 74 10.08 -0.65 -4.36
CA VAL A 74 9.23 -1.66 -3.73
C VAL A 74 9.80 -2.11 -2.38
N PRO A 75 8.99 -2.67 -1.45
CA PRO A 75 9.46 -3.12 -0.15
C PRO A 75 10.50 -4.23 -0.29
N VAL A 76 11.46 -4.28 0.63
CA VAL A 76 12.46 -5.35 0.66
C VAL A 76 11.81 -6.71 0.90
N ILE A 77 12.48 -7.77 0.48
CA ILE A 77 12.08 -9.15 0.73
C ILE A 77 12.28 -9.45 2.22
N ASN A 78 11.29 -10.08 2.87
CA ASN A 78 11.43 -10.60 4.23
C ASN A 78 11.68 -12.11 4.19
N LYS A 79 12.35 -12.67 5.21
CA LYS A 79 12.60 -14.12 5.37
C LYS A 79 11.43 -14.85 6.03
N ASN A 80 10.39 -14.12 6.43
CA ASN A 80 9.16 -14.73 6.94
C ASN A 80 8.52 -15.67 5.92
N ASN A 81 7.82 -16.68 6.43
CA ASN A 81 7.09 -17.68 5.65
C ASN A 81 5.79 -18.02 6.37
N ASN A 82 4.88 -18.70 5.66
CA ASN A 82 3.63 -19.21 6.23
C ASN A 82 2.80 -18.12 6.92
N SER A 83 2.64 -16.96 6.25
CA SER A 83 1.80 -15.85 6.70
C SER A 83 0.87 -15.41 5.59
N ASN A 84 -0.35 -15.03 5.95
CA ASN A 84 -1.32 -14.44 5.04
C ASN A 84 -1.19 -12.91 4.98
N VAL A 85 -0.20 -12.33 5.67
CA VAL A 85 0.07 -10.88 5.70
C VAL A 85 1.22 -10.56 4.75
N LEU A 86 0.94 -9.67 3.79
CA LEU A 86 1.91 -9.24 2.78
C LEU A 86 2.84 -8.16 3.33
N TYR A 87 2.28 -7.15 4.00
CA TYR A 87 3.00 -5.94 4.42
C TYR A 87 2.33 -5.30 5.63
N VAL A 88 3.14 -4.79 6.55
CA VAL A 88 2.71 -3.96 7.69
C VAL A 88 3.36 -2.59 7.56
N GLY A 89 2.61 -1.53 7.87
CA GLY A 89 3.14 -0.18 7.88
C GLY A 89 2.41 0.74 8.86
N ILE A 90 3.07 1.80 9.25
CA ILE A 90 2.44 2.94 9.95
C ILE A 90 2.34 4.18 9.06
N ARG A 91 1.43 5.07 9.43
CA ARG A 91 1.36 6.41 8.86
C ARG A 91 1.00 7.41 9.95
N ARG A 92 1.81 8.45 10.07
CA ARG A 92 1.50 9.58 10.95
C ARG A 92 0.26 10.33 10.44
N GLY A 93 -0.53 10.83 11.37
CA GLY A 93 -1.72 11.63 11.10
C GLY A 93 -1.39 12.89 10.31
N GLY A 94 -2.44 13.50 9.77
CA GLY A 94 -2.38 14.72 8.99
C GLY A 94 -3.28 14.68 7.78
N PHE A 95 -3.56 15.87 7.26
CA PHE A 95 -4.38 16.10 6.10
C PHE A 95 -3.67 17.07 5.16
N THR A 96 -3.66 16.79 3.86
CA THR A 96 -3.08 17.69 2.88
C THR A 96 -4.17 18.50 2.21
N GLU A 97 -4.33 19.75 2.61
CA GLU A 97 -5.35 20.67 2.06
C GLU A 97 -5.25 20.81 0.54
N LYS A 98 -4.02 21.00 0.03
CA LYS A 98 -3.73 21.12 -1.42
C LYS A 98 -4.34 19.99 -2.25
N TRP A 99 -4.40 18.78 -1.70
CA TRP A 99 -4.85 17.58 -2.41
C TRP A 99 -6.17 17.01 -1.86
N GLY A 100 -6.71 17.64 -0.82
CA GLY A 100 -7.90 17.20 -0.10
C GLY A 100 -7.86 15.72 0.29
N LEU A 101 -6.76 15.25 0.89
CA LEU A 101 -6.60 13.84 1.27
C LEU A 101 -5.87 13.67 2.60
N SER A 102 -6.26 12.64 3.34
CA SER A 102 -5.56 12.25 4.57
C SER A 102 -4.20 11.64 4.26
N ASN A 103 -3.28 11.69 5.23
CA ASN A 103 -1.95 11.10 5.08
C ASN A 103 -1.99 9.59 4.80
N ILE A 104 -2.97 8.86 5.34
CA ILE A 104 -3.16 7.42 5.06
C ILE A 104 -3.74 7.20 3.67
N SER A 105 -4.67 8.04 3.20
CA SER A 105 -5.19 8.02 1.84
C SER A 105 -4.07 8.16 0.81
N GLY A 106 -3.19 9.16 1.00
CA GLY A 106 -2.02 9.34 0.14
C GLY A 106 -1.05 8.16 0.17
N ARG A 107 -0.91 7.51 1.33
CA ARG A 107 -0.10 6.31 1.48
C ARG A 107 -0.70 5.11 0.74
N MET A 108 -2.02 4.93 0.75
CA MET A 108 -2.68 3.86 0.02
C MET A 108 -2.54 4.02 -1.50
N ILE A 109 -2.60 5.25 -2.01
CA ILE A 109 -2.34 5.53 -3.44
C ILE A 109 -0.93 5.06 -3.86
N GLN A 110 0.08 5.31 -3.01
CA GLN A 110 1.45 4.84 -3.24
C GLN A 110 1.53 3.30 -3.24
N HIS A 111 0.90 2.64 -2.26
CA HIS A 111 0.89 1.17 -2.21
C HIS A 111 0.17 0.54 -3.39
N LEU A 112 -0.94 1.14 -3.84
CA LEU A 112 -1.68 0.68 -5.01
C LEU A 112 -0.90 0.88 -6.32
N GLY A 113 0.12 1.74 -6.35
CA GLY A 113 0.99 1.95 -7.51
C GLY A 113 0.60 3.12 -8.42
N TYR A 114 -0.29 3.99 -7.97
CA TYR A 114 -0.79 5.12 -8.77
C TYR A 114 -0.05 6.44 -8.50
N TYR A 115 0.97 6.44 -7.63
CA TYR A 115 1.74 7.65 -7.37
C TYR A 115 2.78 7.90 -8.48
N GLU A 116 2.88 9.12 -8.98
CA GLU A 116 3.77 9.45 -10.12
C GLU A 116 5.26 9.27 -9.77
N LYS A 117 5.66 9.63 -8.55
CA LYS A 117 7.06 9.60 -8.14
C LYS A 117 7.45 8.19 -7.71
N GLY A 118 8.13 7.47 -8.60
CA GLY A 118 8.57 6.09 -8.37
C GLY A 118 9.56 5.91 -7.21
N SER A 119 10.28 6.98 -6.82
CA SER A 119 11.26 6.92 -5.74
C SER A 119 10.64 6.76 -4.34
N THR A 120 9.32 6.89 -4.21
CA THR A 120 8.62 6.66 -2.94
C THR A 120 8.25 5.19 -2.81
N GLN A 121 8.78 4.53 -1.76
CA GLN A 121 8.51 3.11 -1.52
C GLN A 121 7.02 2.84 -1.33
N GLY A 122 6.47 1.94 -2.13
CA GLY A 122 5.10 1.43 -2.02
C GLY A 122 5.04 0.00 -2.56
N LEU A 123 3.97 -0.74 -2.29
CA LEU A 123 3.80 -2.10 -2.82
C LEU A 123 3.72 -2.12 -4.35
N GLN A 124 3.30 -1.03 -4.99
CA GLN A 124 3.14 -0.92 -6.45
C GLN A 124 2.16 -1.98 -7.01
N LEU A 125 1.06 -2.27 -6.30
CA LEU A 125 0.16 -3.40 -6.60
C LEU A 125 -0.35 -3.42 -8.04
N ALA A 126 -0.67 -2.27 -8.62
CA ALA A 126 -1.12 -2.16 -10.01
C ALA A 126 -0.10 -2.63 -11.06
N HIS A 127 1.15 -2.89 -10.68
CA HIS A 127 2.17 -3.36 -11.62
C HIS A 127 2.32 -4.89 -11.66
N TRP A 128 1.79 -5.61 -10.68
CA TRP A 128 2.07 -7.05 -10.54
C TRP A 128 0.93 -7.90 -9.98
N SER A 129 -0.14 -7.28 -9.45
CA SER A 129 -1.33 -7.99 -8.97
C SER A 129 -2.51 -7.99 -9.95
N LEU A 130 -2.40 -7.26 -11.07
CA LEU A 130 -3.51 -7.05 -12.02
C LEU A 130 -4.11 -8.34 -12.58
N ASN A 131 -3.28 -9.35 -12.81
CA ASN A 131 -3.70 -10.63 -13.39
C ASN A 131 -3.95 -11.71 -12.34
N SER A 132 -3.94 -11.35 -11.06
CA SER A 132 -4.29 -12.28 -9.98
C SER A 132 -5.74 -12.07 -9.57
N ASP A 133 -6.52 -13.16 -9.49
CA ASP A 133 -7.86 -13.13 -8.88
C ASP A 133 -7.81 -13.06 -7.34
N ILE A 134 -6.64 -12.75 -6.78
CA ILE A 134 -6.39 -12.72 -5.35
C ILE A 134 -6.98 -11.44 -4.77
N LYS A 135 -7.91 -11.61 -3.82
CA LYS A 135 -8.49 -10.51 -3.06
C LYS A 135 -7.53 -10.09 -1.96
N ILE A 136 -7.10 -8.83 -2.03
CA ILE A 136 -6.27 -8.20 -1.00
C ILE A 136 -7.15 -7.36 -0.10
N LYS A 137 -7.16 -7.67 1.20
CA LYS A 137 -7.80 -6.91 2.26
C LYS A 137 -6.82 -5.88 2.81
N ILE A 138 -7.31 -4.66 3.04
CA ILE A 138 -6.58 -3.61 3.72
C ILE A 138 -7.20 -3.45 5.10
N ASN A 139 -6.43 -3.71 6.15
CA ASN A 139 -6.84 -3.51 7.53
C ASN A 139 -6.20 -2.23 8.06
N ILE A 140 -6.96 -1.41 8.81
CA ILE A 140 -6.50 -0.12 9.32
C ILE A 140 -7.01 0.09 10.74
N ILE A 141 -6.08 0.39 11.64
CA ILE A 141 -6.35 0.86 12.99
C ILE A 141 -5.99 2.33 13.04
N GLN A 142 -6.98 3.16 13.35
CA GLN A 142 -6.80 4.58 13.61
C GLN A 142 -6.61 4.78 15.13
N PHE A 143 -5.55 5.48 15.51
CA PHE A 143 -5.28 5.84 16.90
C PHE A 143 -5.91 7.19 17.26
N GLU A 144 -6.02 7.45 18.55
CA GLU A 144 -6.49 8.73 19.07
C GLU A 144 -5.57 9.89 18.66
N GLU A 145 -6.11 11.11 18.66
CA GLU A 145 -5.42 12.32 18.17
C GLU A 145 -4.07 12.56 18.84
N LYS A 146 -3.98 12.34 20.15
CA LYS A 146 -2.76 12.57 20.95
C LYS A 146 -1.84 11.37 21.05
N PHE A 147 -2.05 10.33 20.23
CA PHE A 147 -1.23 9.12 20.29
C PHE A 147 0.24 9.41 19.90
N PRO A 148 1.22 9.21 20.80
CA PRO A 148 2.61 9.60 20.52
C PRO A 148 3.27 8.81 19.40
N ASN A 149 4.04 9.51 18.55
CA ASN A 149 4.70 8.90 17.38
C ASN A 149 5.72 7.81 17.74
N TYR A 150 6.42 7.94 18.87
CA TYR A 150 7.40 6.94 19.29
C TYR A 150 6.74 5.61 19.70
N TYR A 151 5.51 5.65 20.23
CA TYR A 151 4.74 4.42 20.44
C TYR A 151 4.29 3.83 19.10
N LEU A 152 3.93 4.66 18.12
CA LEU A 152 3.50 4.17 16.79
C LEU A 152 4.57 3.29 16.14
N GLU A 153 5.84 3.70 16.22
CA GLU A 153 6.99 2.94 15.72
C GLU A 153 7.22 1.64 16.51
N ALA A 154 7.00 1.66 17.83
CA ALA A 154 7.06 0.44 18.65
C ALA A 154 5.92 -0.54 18.29
N PHE A 155 4.70 -0.03 18.10
CA PHE A 155 3.55 -0.83 17.67
C PHE A 155 3.76 -1.46 16.30
N GLU A 156 4.36 -0.73 15.34
CA GLU A 156 4.71 -1.30 14.04
C GLU A 156 5.59 -2.54 14.19
N LYS A 157 6.65 -2.46 15.00
CA LYS A 157 7.56 -3.59 15.25
C LYS A 157 6.87 -4.75 15.95
N ILE A 158 6.09 -4.47 16.99
CA ILE A 158 5.37 -5.51 17.75
C ILE A 158 4.38 -6.24 16.82
N ILE A 159 3.64 -5.50 16.02
CA ILE A 159 2.63 -6.06 15.11
C ILE A 159 3.29 -6.78 13.95
N ALA A 160 4.35 -6.24 13.36
CA ALA A 160 5.10 -6.93 12.32
C ALA A 160 5.72 -8.24 12.84
N HIS A 161 6.24 -8.25 14.08
CA HIS A 161 6.72 -9.48 14.70
C HIS A 161 5.60 -10.53 14.86
N LYS A 162 4.40 -10.11 15.28
CA LYS A 162 3.25 -11.01 15.44
C LYS A 162 2.69 -11.52 14.11
N LEU A 163 2.55 -10.64 13.13
CA LEU A 163 1.92 -10.93 11.83
C LEU A 163 2.89 -11.54 10.81
N ARG A 164 4.19 -11.42 11.03
CA ARG A 164 5.25 -11.99 10.19
C ARG A 164 5.06 -11.65 8.70
N PRO A 165 4.99 -10.35 8.31
CA PRO A 165 4.72 -9.98 6.93
C PRO A 165 5.79 -10.50 5.98
N LEU A 166 5.38 -10.88 4.77
CA LEU A 166 6.29 -11.46 3.79
C LEU A 166 7.18 -10.44 3.05
N CYS A 167 6.87 -9.14 3.14
CA CYS A 167 7.76 -8.07 2.68
C CYS A 167 7.71 -6.83 3.58
N GLY A 168 8.75 -6.00 3.51
CA GLY A 168 8.93 -4.83 4.39
C GLY A 168 10.18 -4.93 5.27
N LYS A 169 10.59 -3.79 5.85
CA LYS A 169 11.84 -3.65 6.63
C LYS A 169 11.62 -3.93 8.13
N HIS A 170 10.93 -5.02 8.44
CA HIS A 170 10.58 -5.43 9.81
C HIS A 170 11.24 -6.73 10.19
#